data_AF-A0A937B8X7-F1
#
_entry.id   AF-A0A937B8X7-F1
#
_cell.length_a   1.000
_cell.length_b   1.000
_cell.length_c   1.000
_cell.angle_alpha   90.00
_cell.angle_beta   90.00
_cell.angle_gamma   90.00
#
_symmetry.space_group_name_H-M   'P 1'
#
loop_
_entity.id
_entity.type
_entity.pdbx_description
1 polymer ?
#
loop_
_entity_poly.entity_id
_entity_poly.type
_entity_poly.pdbx_seq_one_letter_code
_entity_poly.pdbx_strand_id
1 'polypeptide(L)'
;MCAEKLTKHFFTAEEISSVCGMIMATKIPQQPKTLLEKIVADADLEYLGTDQFYPISTNLLQEFRHYDPQLTVERFNEIQINFMRRHHFHTDYCIANRAERKQQHLEELLASMK
;
A
#
# COMPACT_ATOMS: atom_id res chain seq x y z
N MET A 1 -5.09 9.34 19.97
CA MET A 1 -5.84 8.11 19.62
C MET A 1 -5.05 6.80 19.78
N CYS A 2 -3.91 6.57 19.10
CA CYS A 2 -3.15 5.31 19.27
C CYS A 2 -2.40 5.25 20.62
N ALA A 3 -1.58 6.26 20.92
CA ALA A 3 -0.85 6.34 22.18
C ALA A 3 -1.77 6.26 23.41
N GLU A 4 -2.88 7.01 23.42
CA GLU A 4 -3.87 7.00 24.51
C GLU A 4 -4.55 5.64 24.75
N LYS A 5 -4.65 4.80 23.71
CA LYS A 5 -5.20 3.45 23.83
C LYS A 5 -4.13 2.47 24.35
N LEU A 6 -2.90 2.58 23.86
CA LEU A 6 -1.82 1.67 24.22
C LEU A 6 -1.25 1.90 25.62
N THR A 7 -1.28 3.13 26.14
CA THR A 7 -0.88 3.42 27.53
C THR A 7 -1.72 2.72 28.59
N LYS A 8 -2.92 2.23 28.23
CA LYS A 8 -3.76 1.40 29.11
C LYS A 8 -3.29 -0.05 29.21
N HIS A 9 -2.28 -0.43 28.44
CA HIS A 9 -1.65 -1.73 28.42
C HIS A 9 -0.20 -1.61 28.92
N PHE A 10 0.44 -2.73 29.25
CA PHE A 10 1.80 -2.79 29.84
C PHE A 10 2.93 -2.46 28.85
N PHE A 11 2.72 -1.55 27.90
CA PHE A 11 3.75 -1.11 26.96
C PHE A 11 4.58 0.04 27.52
N THR A 12 5.87 0.00 27.25
CA THR A 12 6.79 1.10 27.51
C THR A 12 6.54 2.27 26.55
N ALA A 13 6.99 3.47 26.93
CA ALA A 13 6.86 4.65 26.07
C ALA A 13 7.59 4.47 24.72
N GLU A 14 8.70 3.73 24.71
CA GLU A 14 9.48 3.43 23.51
C GLU A 14 8.73 2.48 22.56
N GLU A 15 8.10 1.43 23.08
CA GLU A 15 7.24 0.54 22.29
C GLU A 15 6.05 1.29 21.72
N ILE A 16 5.39 2.14 22.50
CA ILE A 16 4.28 2.96 22.03
C ILE A 16 4.73 3.88 20.90
N SER A 17 5.90 4.53 21.04
CA SER A 17 6.46 5.39 19.99
C SER A 17 6.76 4.59 18.72
N SER A 18 7.34 3.40 18.85
CA SER A 18 7.66 2.51 17.73
C SER A 18 6.39 2.06 16.99
N VAL A 19 5.35 1.67 17.71
CA VAL A 19 4.06 1.30 17.13
C VAL A 19 3.38 2.49 16.45
N CYS A 20 3.41 3.68 17.07
CA CYS A 20 2.91 4.90 16.43
C CYS A 20 3.66 5.19 15.12
N GLY A 21 4.98 5.02 15.11
CA GLY A 21 5.82 5.15 13.91
C GLY A 21 5.38 4.20 12.80
N MET A 22 5.24 2.90 13.11
CA MET A 22 4.79 1.87 12.15
C MET A 22 3.41 2.20 11.56
N ILE A 23 2.45 2.64 12.38
CA ILE A 23 1.13 3.05 11.90
C ILE A 23 1.23 4.26 10.99
N MET A 24 2.05 5.25 11.32
CA MET A 24 2.20 6.45 10.50
C MET A 24 2.94 6.19 9.18
N ALA A 25 3.78 5.15 9.13
CA ALA A 25 4.52 4.78 7.93
C ALA A 25 3.63 4.28 6.78
N THR A 26 2.42 3.77 7.06
CA THR A 26 1.46 3.34 6.02
C THR A 26 0.75 4.49 5.33
N LYS A 27 0.79 5.70 5.90
CA LYS A 27 0.16 6.89 5.30
C LYS A 27 0.83 7.27 3.99
N ILE A 28 0.06 7.40 2.92
CA ILE A 28 0.55 7.82 1.59
C ILE A 28 0.71 9.36 1.51
N PRO A 29 1.82 9.90 0.96
CA PRO A 29 3.01 9.18 0.51
C PRO A 29 3.81 8.62 1.69
N GLN A 30 4.18 7.34 1.61
CA GLN A 30 4.89 6.63 2.67
C GLN A 30 6.30 7.19 2.87
N GLN A 31 6.69 7.42 4.13
CA GLN A 31 8.02 7.90 4.51
C GLN A 31 8.56 7.11 5.71
N PRO A 32 8.72 5.77 5.59
CA PRO A 32 9.24 4.94 6.67
C PRO A 32 10.70 5.26 6.97
N LYS A 33 11.03 5.38 8.26
CA LYS A 33 12.36 5.75 8.76
C LYS A 33 13.11 4.57 9.34
N THR A 34 12.41 3.65 9.98
CA THR A 34 12.98 2.47 10.63
C THR A 34 12.72 1.21 9.80
N LEU A 35 13.46 0.12 10.07
CA LEU A 35 13.23 -1.15 9.40
C LEU A 35 11.81 -1.68 9.62
N LEU A 36 11.28 -1.56 10.86
CA LEU A 36 9.92 -1.99 11.18
C LEU A 36 8.88 -1.18 10.42
N GLU A 37 9.07 0.13 10.32
CA GLU A 37 8.20 1.00 9.51
C GLU A 37 8.23 0.62 8.02
N LYS A 38 9.42 0.30 7.48
CA LYS A 38 9.56 -0.15 6.08
C LYS A 38 8.84 -1.47 5.84
N ILE A 39 8.97 -2.43 6.77
CA ILE A 39 8.30 -3.72 6.69
C ILE A 39 6.78 -3.53 6.66
N VAL A 40 6.23 -2.71 7.54
CA VAL A 40 4.78 -2.47 7.61
C VAL A 40 4.27 -1.71 6.37
N ALA A 41 5.02 -0.70 5.91
CA ALA A 41 4.70 0.04 4.68
C ALA A 41 4.69 -0.86 3.43
N ASP A 42 5.66 -1.77 3.32
CA ASP A 42 5.72 -2.75 2.23
C ASP A 42 4.62 -3.80 2.35
N ALA A 43 4.34 -4.31 3.56
CA ALA A 43 3.30 -5.33 3.77
C ALA A 43 1.91 -4.84 3.35
N ASP A 44 1.59 -3.57 3.58
CA ASP A 44 0.32 -2.95 3.18
C ASP A 44 0.12 -2.93 1.65
N LEU A 45 1.21 -2.80 0.89
CA LEU A 45 1.18 -2.64 -0.57
C LEU A 45 1.88 -3.77 -1.34
N GLU A 46 2.24 -4.87 -0.67
CA GLU A 46 2.96 -6.00 -1.24
C GLU A 46 2.19 -6.61 -2.41
N TYR A 47 0.86 -6.63 -2.31
CA TYR A 47 -0.04 -7.23 -3.30
C TYR A 47 0.13 -6.65 -4.71
N LEU A 48 0.66 -5.44 -4.84
CA LEU A 48 0.97 -4.82 -6.14
C LEU A 48 1.94 -5.68 -6.97
N GLY A 49 2.80 -6.45 -6.30
CA GLY A 49 3.79 -7.32 -6.91
C GLY A 49 3.52 -8.82 -6.72
N THR A 50 2.26 -9.22 -6.51
CA THR A 50 1.87 -10.64 -6.38
C THR A 50 0.69 -10.97 -7.28
N ASP A 51 0.41 -12.26 -7.47
CA ASP A 51 -0.74 -12.71 -8.28
C ASP A 51 -2.11 -12.30 -7.70
N GLN A 52 -2.12 -11.72 -6.49
CA GLN A 52 -3.32 -11.16 -5.87
C GLN A 52 -3.63 -9.73 -6.32
N PHE A 53 -2.81 -9.13 -7.20
CA PHE A 53 -3.03 -7.79 -7.73
C PHE A 53 -4.46 -7.61 -8.27
N TYR A 54 -4.84 -8.40 -9.29
CA TYR A 54 -6.16 -8.27 -9.92
C TYR A 54 -7.34 -8.57 -8.98
N PRO A 55 -7.33 -9.65 -8.18
CA PRO A 55 -8.38 -9.91 -7.20
C PRO A 55 -8.57 -8.75 -6.20
N ILE A 56 -7.48 -8.26 -5.61
CA ILE A 56 -7.55 -7.18 -4.60
C ILE A 56 -7.96 -5.86 -5.25
N SER A 57 -7.40 -5.51 -6.40
CA SER A 57 -7.80 -4.31 -7.14
C SER A 57 -9.27 -4.33 -7.57
N THR A 58 -9.83 -5.51 -7.88
CA THR A 58 -11.26 -5.66 -8.20
C THR A 58 -12.13 -5.39 -6.98
N ASN A 59 -11.74 -5.91 -5.81
CA ASN A 59 -12.44 -5.62 -4.55
C ASN A 59 -12.37 -4.12 -4.21
N LEU A 60 -11.18 -3.52 -4.38
CA LEU A 60 -10.97 -2.08 -4.16
C LEU A 60 -11.84 -1.22 -5.10
N LEU A 61 -12.00 -1.62 -6.36
CA LEU A 61 -12.91 -0.96 -7.28
C LEU A 61 -14.38 -1.03 -6.80
N GLN A 62 -14.81 -2.19 -6.30
CA GLN A 62 -16.17 -2.34 -5.77
C GLN A 62 -16.38 -1.44 -4.54
N GLU A 63 -15.40 -1.37 -3.64
CA GLU A 63 -15.42 -0.46 -2.50
C GLU A 63 -15.48 1.00 -2.96
N PHE A 64 -14.69 1.41 -3.95
CA PHE A 64 -14.72 2.78 -4.45
C PHE A 64 -16.06 3.12 -5.11
N ARG A 65 -16.65 2.16 -5.85
CA ARG A 65 -17.99 2.31 -6.45
C ARG A 65 -19.11 2.42 -5.43
N HIS A 66 -18.91 1.93 -4.21
CA HIS A 66 -19.86 2.17 -3.14
C HIS A 66 -19.97 3.66 -2.78
N TYR A 67 -18.85 4.39 -2.85
CA TYR A 67 -18.78 5.83 -2.57
C TYR A 67 -19.03 6.69 -3.82
N ASP A 68 -18.54 6.25 -4.98
CA ASP A 68 -18.75 6.88 -6.28
C ASP A 68 -19.28 5.85 -7.31
N PRO A 69 -20.60 5.65 -7.39
CA PRO A 69 -21.20 4.69 -8.32
C PRO A 69 -20.92 4.98 -9.81
N GLN A 70 -20.45 6.17 -10.15
CA GLN A 70 -20.12 6.55 -11.53
C GLN A 70 -18.68 6.22 -11.92
N LEU A 71 -17.86 5.75 -10.97
CA LEU A 71 -16.47 5.40 -11.23
C LEU A 71 -16.35 4.26 -12.26
N THR A 72 -15.84 4.61 -13.45
CA THR A 72 -15.60 3.65 -14.52
C THR A 72 -14.30 2.87 -14.29
N VAL A 73 -14.16 1.74 -14.98
CA VAL A 73 -12.95 0.91 -14.88
C VAL A 73 -11.74 1.67 -15.43
N GLU A 74 -11.93 2.42 -16.52
CA GLU A 74 -10.89 3.22 -17.16
C GLU A 74 -10.36 4.28 -16.20
N ARG A 75 -11.26 5.01 -15.53
CA ARG A 75 -10.88 6.03 -14.54
C ARG A 75 -10.20 5.41 -13.32
N PHE A 76 -10.65 4.23 -12.87
CA PHE A 76 -9.98 3.52 -11.80
C PHE A 76 -8.58 3.05 -12.21
N ASN A 77 -8.39 2.56 -13.43
CA ASN A 77 -7.09 2.17 -13.95
C ASN A 77 -6.13 3.37 -14.05
N GLU A 78 -6.60 4.57 -14.41
CA GLU A 78 -5.79 5.80 -14.33
C GLU A 78 -5.31 6.08 -12.91
N ILE A 79 -6.17 5.90 -11.91
CA ILE A 79 -5.81 6.06 -10.49
C ILE A 79 -4.74 5.03 -10.10
N GLN A 80 -4.94 3.76 -10.45
CA GLN A 80 -3.99 2.68 -10.17
C GLN A 80 -2.63 2.94 -10.82
N ILE A 81 -2.59 3.31 -12.10
CA ILE A 81 -1.34 3.60 -12.83
C ILE A 81 -0.58 4.76 -12.17
N ASN A 82 -1.28 5.85 -11.84
CA ASN A 82 -0.66 7.01 -11.19
C ASN A 82 -0.12 6.65 -9.81
N PHE A 83 -0.83 5.81 -9.06
CA PHE A 83 -0.39 5.31 -7.77
C PHE A 83 0.86 4.41 -7.90
N MET A 84 0.81 3.40 -8.78
CA MET A 84 1.90 2.44 -8.98
C MET A 84 3.18 3.11 -9.48
N ARG A 85 3.08 4.14 -10.33
CA ARG A 85 4.24 4.92 -10.80
C ARG A 85 4.97 5.69 -9.69
N ARG A 86 4.23 6.12 -8.67
CA ARG A 86 4.79 6.91 -7.55
C ARG A 86 5.24 6.04 -6.38
N HIS A 87 4.64 4.86 -6.23
CA HIS A 87 4.96 3.93 -5.17
C HIS A 87 6.32 3.24 -5.42
N HIS A 88 7.10 3.02 -4.36
CA HIS A 88 8.30 2.19 -4.38
C HIS A 88 8.34 1.33 -3.13
N PHE A 89 8.80 0.08 -3.26
CA PHE A 89 9.06 -0.77 -2.10
C PHE A 89 10.29 -0.29 -1.34
N HIS A 90 10.29 -0.47 -0.01
CA HIS A 90 11.28 0.10 0.91
C HIS A 90 12.29 -0.93 1.45
N THR A 91 11.90 -2.20 1.52
CA THR A 91 12.74 -3.31 1.99
C THR A 91 13.45 -4.00 0.84
N ASP A 92 14.68 -4.47 1.08
CA ASP A 92 15.46 -5.22 0.08
C ASP A 92 14.71 -6.46 -0.42
N TYR A 93 13.94 -7.11 0.46
CA TYR A 93 13.11 -8.26 0.10
C TYR A 93 12.04 -7.88 -0.93
N CYS A 94 11.22 -6.86 -0.69
CA CYS A 94 10.16 -6.48 -1.64
C CYS A 94 10.73 -5.86 -2.92
N ILE A 95 11.85 -5.14 -2.83
CA ILE A 95 12.56 -4.66 -4.02
C ILE A 95 12.99 -5.84 -4.90
N ALA A 96 13.61 -6.87 -4.32
CA ALA A 96 14.09 -8.03 -5.07
C ALA A 96 12.95 -8.96 -5.57
N ASN A 97 11.85 -9.08 -4.82
CA ASN A 97 10.84 -10.13 -5.05
C ASN A 97 9.47 -9.61 -5.53
N ARG A 98 9.21 -8.29 -5.51
CA ARG A 98 7.90 -7.70 -5.84
C ARG A 98 7.99 -6.60 -6.89
N ALA A 99 9.11 -5.88 -6.98
CA ALA A 99 9.23 -4.74 -7.88
C ALA A 99 9.03 -5.11 -9.37
N GLU A 100 9.62 -6.23 -9.81
CA GLU A 100 9.49 -6.69 -11.19
C GLU A 100 8.04 -7.05 -11.53
N ARG A 101 7.38 -7.84 -10.68
CA ARG A 101 5.99 -8.24 -10.91
C ARG A 101 5.03 -7.04 -10.88
N LYS A 102 5.27 -6.08 -9.98
CA LYS A 102 4.54 -4.80 -9.96
C LYS A 102 4.71 -4.03 -11.27
N GLN A 103 5.91 -4.03 -11.83
CA GLN A 103 6.19 -3.37 -13.11
C GLN A 103 5.46 -4.05 -14.27
N GLN A 104 5.40 -5.38 -14.29
CA GLN A 104 4.62 -6.14 -15.29
C GLN A 104 3.13 -5.77 -15.23
N HIS A 105 2.51 -5.76 -14.04
CA HIS A 105 1.12 -5.33 -13.88
C HIS A 105 0.87 -3.89 -14.36
N LEU A 106 1.83 -2.98 -14.11
CA LEU A 106 1.75 -1.61 -14.61
C LEU A 106 1.76 -1.55 -16.15
N GLU A 107 2.58 -2.37 -16.78
CA GLU A 107 2.66 -2.48 -18.24
C GLU A 107 1.38 -3.09 -18.84
N GLU A 108 0.82 -4.12 -18.20
CA GLU A 108 -0.45 -4.73 -18.57
C GLU A 108 -1.60 -3.69 -18.49
N LEU A 109 -1.66 -2.90 -17.41
CA LEU A 109 -2.64 -1.82 -17.29
C LEU A 109 -2.47 -0.76 -18.38
N LEU A 110 -1.24 -0.32 -18.65
CA LEU A 110 -0.96 0.65 -19.71
C LEU A 110 -1.33 0.13 -21.10
N ALA A 111 -1.14 -1.16 -21.36
CA ALA A 111 -1.55 -1.79 -22.61
C ALA A 111 -3.07 -1.89 -22.75
N SER A 112 -3.80 -2.11 -21.65
CA SER A 112 -5.26 -2.19 -21.63
C SER A 112 -5.99 -0.86 -21.88
N MET A 113 -5.27 0.27 -21.81
CA MET A 113 -5.80 1.62 -22.02
C MET A 113 -5.65 2.16 -23.45
N LYS A 114 -5.16 1.34 -24.39
CA LYS A 114 -5.06 1.68 -25.81
C LYS A 114 -6.31 1.25 -26.56
#